data_AF-G2Z0E7-F1
#
_entry.id   AF-G2Z0E7-F1
#
_cell.length_a   1.000
_cell.length_b   1.000
_cell.length_c   1.000
_cell.angle_alpha   90.00
_cell.angle_beta   90.00
_cell.angle_gamma   90.00
#
_symmetry.space_group_name_H-M   'P 1'
#
loop_
_entity.id
_entity.type
_entity.pdbx_description
1 polymer ?
#
loop_
_entity_poly.entity_id
_entity_poly.type
_entity_poly.pdbx_seq_one_letter_code
_entity_poly.pdbx_strand_id
1 'polypeptide(L)'
;MSIFKKLFGGSDKSDCNSENKKLDLEKLLSSDDLNGSIIEVDNYIGDLCLYGDEMDKLTEQQKQFYYNQCLEREINNGGFNQYFFNSSGDFAHKTVQSLQTIGANKTAAILQKAIDQFPNSIVPEDRTERQDILEQIQETADLVWETLDQKFFSYEDDLNTLNIEFVRKNKDKF
;
A
#
# COMPACT_ATOMS: atom_id res chain seq x y z
N MET A 1 -22.67 -11.61 -40.54
CA MET A 1 -21.59 -12.63 -40.45
C MET A 1 -20.27 -11.89 -40.64
N SER A 2 -19.58 -11.49 -39.58
CA SER A 2 -18.75 -12.32 -38.69
C SER A 2 -17.28 -12.09 -39.02
N ILE A 3 -16.64 -11.19 -38.28
CA ILE A 3 -15.21 -11.27 -38.01
C ILE A 3 -14.98 -10.89 -36.53
N PHE A 4 -15.74 -11.55 -35.65
CA PHE A 4 -15.52 -11.65 -34.21
C PHE A 4 -15.06 -13.10 -33.96
N LYS A 5 -13.76 -13.29 -33.68
CA LYS A 5 -13.10 -14.47 -33.08
C LYS A 5 -11.71 -14.68 -33.70
N LYS A 6 -10.69 -14.14 -33.04
CA LYS A 6 -9.44 -14.86 -32.73
C LYS A 6 -8.51 -13.89 -32.00
N LEU A 7 -8.40 -14.09 -30.70
CA LEU A 7 -7.24 -13.76 -29.88
C LEU A 7 -7.31 -14.42 -28.49
N PHE A 8 -8.43 -15.04 -28.13
CA PHE A 8 -8.44 -16.10 -27.10
C PHE A 8 -7.97 -17.43 -27.70
N GLY A 9 -6.73 -17.80 -27.43
CA GLY A 9 -6.14 -19.08 -27.83
C GLY A 9 -4.64 -19.09 -27.66
N GLY A 10 -4.18 -19.25 -26.43
CA GLY A 10 -2.77 -19.36 -26.09
C GLY A 10 -2.60 -19.34 -24.58
N SER A 11 -2.90 -20.48 -23.94
CA SER A 11 -2.50 -20.74 -22.56
C SER A 11 -0.99 -20.87 -22.51
N ASP A 12 -0.29 -19.73 -22.41
CA ASP A 12 1.06 -19.74 -21.86
C ASP A 12 0.87 -19.79 -20.36
N LYS A 13 1.00 -21.01 -19.81
CA LYS A 13 1.42 -21.19 -18.43
C LYS A 13 2.71 -20.38 -18.32
N SER A 14 2.64 -19.18 -17.75
CA SER A 14 3.82 -18.56 -17.19
C SER A 14 4.27 -19.53 -16.11
N ASP A 15 5.44 -20.13 -16.32
CA ASP A 15 6.10 -20.95 -15.35
C ASP A 15 6.16 -20.17 -14.03
N CYS A 16 5.33 -20.57 -13.08
CA CYS A 16 5.48 -20.21 -11.68
C CYS A 16 6.70 -20.98 -11.17
N ASN A 17 7.88 -20.58 -11.65
CA ASN A 17 9.12 -20.80 -10.93
C ASN A 17 9.20 -19.68 -9.89
N SER A 18 8.37 -19.77 -8.84
CA SER A 18 8.69 -19.15 -7.56
C SER A 18 9.80 -20.00 -6.90
N GLU A 19 10.96 -20.08 -7.56
CA GLU A 19 12.18 -20.36 -6.83
C GLU A 19 12.25 -19.26 -5.78
N ASN A 20 12.21 -19.63 -4.49
CA ASN A 20 12.33 -18.74 -3.35
C ASN A 20 13.55 -17.82 -3.55
N LYS A 21 13.35 -16.66 -4.19
CA LYS A 21 14.37 -15.65 -4.35
C LYS A 21 14.58 -15.09 -2.96
N LYS A 22 15.58 -15.65 -2.26
CA LYS A 22 15.96 -15.18 -0.95
C LYS A 22 16.34 -13.70 -1.07
N LEU A 23 15.62 -12.84 -0.37
CA LEU A 23 15.92 -11.41 -0.30
C LEU A 23 17.31 -11.24 0.33
N ASP A 24 18.23 -10.60 -0.39
CA ASP A 24 19.53 -10.21 0.16
C ASP A 24 19.38 -8.88 0.91
N LEU A 25 18.74 -8.97 2.08
CA LEU A 25 18.37 -7.80 2.86
C LEU A 25 19.59 -6.98 3.30
N GLU A 26 20.70 -7.62 3.66
CA GLU A 26 21.92 -6.93 4.08
C GLU A 26 22.49 -6.06 2.94
N LYS A 27 22.46 -6.56 1.70
CA LYS A 27 22.86 -5.78 0.52
C LYS A 27 21.95 -4.58 0.30
N LEU A 28 20.63 -4.77 0.37
CA LEU A 28 19.65 -3.68 0.17
C LEU A 28 19.80 -2.60 1.24
N LEU A 29 19.91 -3.00 2.51
CA LEU A 29 20.04 -2.07 3.64
C LEU A 29 21.37 -1.30 3.66
N SER A 30 22.39 -1.79 2.94
CA SER A 30 23.70 -1.14 2.78
C SER A 30 23.81 -0.30 1.49
N SER A 31 22.77 -0.26 0.66
CA SER A 31 22.74 0.51 -0.59
C SER A 31 22.54 2.00 -0.33
N ASP A 32 23.20 2.84 -1.13
CA ASP A 32 22.94 4.29 -1.19
C ASP A 32 21.65 4.61 -1.97
N ASP A 33 21.16 3.66 -2.79
CA ASP A 33 19.86 3.77 -3.48
C ASP A 33 18.75 3.22 -2.58
N LEU A 34 18.23 4.08 -1.70
CA LEU A 34 17.14 3.74 -0.78
C LEU A 34 15.84 3.44 -1.53
N ASN A 35 15.55 4.17 -2.61
CA ASN A 35 14.31 3.99 -3.37
C ASN A 35 14.29 2.62 -4.06
N GLY A 36 15.39 2.24 -4.74
CA GLY A 36 15.53 0.89 -5.30
C GLY A 36 15.45 -0.19 -4.22
N SER A 37 16.01 0.07 -3.04
CA SER A 37 15.95 -0.87 -1.92
C SER A 37 14.52 -1.06 -1.39
N ILE A 38 13.76 0.03 -1.24
CA ILE A 38 12.33 -0.02 -0.86
C ILE A 38 11.54 -0.83 -1.89
N ILE A 39 11.72 -0.57 -3.19
CA ILE A 39 11.00 -1.27 -4.26
C ILE A 39 11.27 -2.78 -4.21
N GLU A 40 12.53 -3.21 -4.02
CA GLU A 40 12.85 -4.64 -3.94
C GLU A 40 12.24 -5.31 -2.68
N VAL A 41 12.24 -4.63 -1.54
CA VAL A 41 11.59 -5.14 -0.31
C VAL A 41 10.07 -5.21 -0.48
N ASP A 42 9.46 -4.18 -1.08
CA ASP A 42 8.02 -4.12 -1.34
C ASP A 42 7.57 -5.22 -2.31
N ASN A 43 8.28 -5.42 -3.43
CA ASN A 43 8.00 -6.51 -4.36
C ASN A 43 8.10 -7.88 -3.67
N TYR A 44 9.15 -8.08 -2.86
CA TYR A 44 9.32 -9.33 -2.12
C TYR A 44 8.17 -9.60 -1.15
N ILE A 45 7.77 -8.61 -0.36
CA ILE A 45 6.65 -8.75 0.60
C ILE A 45 5.32 -8.90 -0.13
N GLY A 46 5.12 -8.15 -1.22
CA GLY A 46 3.96 -8.28 -2.10
C GLY A 46 3.81 -9.69 -2.65
N ASP A 47 4.89 -10.30 -3.15
CA ASP A 47 4.86 -11.69 -3.62
C ASP A 47 4.58 -12.68 -2.47
N LEU A 48 5.13 -12.44 -1.27
CA LEU A 48 4.89 -13.30 -0.10
C LEU A 48 3.44 -13.32 0.35
N CYS A 49 2.75 -12.19 0.31
CA CYS A 49 1.35 -12.07 0.73
C CYS A 49 0.35 -12.09 -0.43
N LEU A 50 0.78 -12.43 -1.65
CA LEU A 50 -0.03 -12.35 -2.87
C LEU A 50 -0.76 -11.00 -3.01
N TYR A 51 -0.03 -9.91 -2.78
CA TYR A 51 -0.51 -8.54 -2.86
C TYR A 51 -1.78 -8.27 -2.03
N GLY A 52 -1.85 -8.88 -0.84
CA GLY A 52 -2.89 -8.62 0.16
C GLY A 52 -3.80 -9.82 0.46
N ASP A 53 -3.77 -10.87 -0.36
CA ASP A 53 -4.65 -12.03 -0.20
C ASP A 53 -4.20 -12.99 0.93
N GLU A 54 -2.90 -13.04 1.24
CA GLU A 54 -2.30 -13.98 2.20
C GLU A 54 -1.50 -13.25 3.29
N MET A 55 -2.13 -12.25 3.92
CA MET A 55 -1.49 -11.45 4.97
C MET A 55 -1.04 -12.27 6.19
N ASP A 56 -1.61 -13.45 6.43
CA ASP A 56 -1.21 -14.37 7.49
C ASP A 56 0.20 -14.97 7.29
N LYS A 57 0.74 -14.94 6.06
CA LYS A 57 2.13 -15.33 5.77
C LYS A 57 3.17 -14.31 6.24
N LEU A 58 2.76 -13.07 6.49
CA LEU A 58 3.65 -11.99 6.90
C LEU A 58 3.80 -11.92 8.42
N THR A 59 5.01 -11.57 8.86
CA THR A 59 5.22 -11.07 10.23
C THR A 59 4.49 -9.74 10.43
N GLU A 60 4.24 -9.35 11.69
CA GLU A 60 3.61 -8.06 11.98
C GLU A 60 4.43 -6.87 11.44
N GLN A 61 5.76 -6.97 11.44
CA GLN A 61 6.64 -5.94 10.89
C GLN A 61 6.56 -5.87 9.36
N GLN A 62 6.49 -7.01 8.67
CA GLN A 62 6.27 -7.05 7.22
C GLN A 62 4.90 -6.47 6.84
N LYS A 63 3.84 -6.77 7.62
CA LYS A 63 2.51 -6.16 7.43
C LYS A 63 2.56 -4.65 7.56
N GLN A 64 3.19 -4.13 8.61
CA GLN A 64 3.34 -2.69 8.85
C GLN A 64 4.03 -1.99 7.68
N PHE A 65 5.14 -2.56 7.20
CA PHE A 65 5.82 -2.06 6.00
C PHE A 65 4.89 -2.08 4.79
N TYR A 66 4.23 -3.22 4.53
CA TYR A 66 3.31 -3.38 3.41
C TYR A 66 2.16 -2.37 3.41
N TYR A 67 1.56 -2.11 4.58
CA TYR A 67 0.49 -1.10 4.72
C TYR A 67 0.93 0.29 4.32
N ASN A 68 2.17 0.68 4.65
CA ASN A 68 2.73 1.97 4.29
C ASN A 68 2.99 2.04 2.79
N GLN A 69 3.51 0.96 2.19
CA GLN A 69 3.78 0.90 0.76
C GLN A 69 2.49 0.87 -0.08
N CYS A 70 1.42 0.20 0.38
CA CYS A 70 0.09 0.31 -0.20
C CYS A 70 -0.39 1.76 -0.27
N LEU A 71 -0.24 2.51 0.82
CA LEU A 71 -0.62 3.92 0.85
C LEU A 71 0.17 4.75 -0.18
N GLU A 72 1.50 4.61 -0.19
CA GLU A 72 2.35 5.33 -1.14
C GLU A 72 2.00 5.00 -2.58
N ARG A 73 1.84 3.71 -2.93
CA ARG A 73 1.53 3.30 -4.30
C ARG A 73 0.18 3.87 -4.77
N GLU A 74 -0.86 3.79 -3.95
CA GLU A 74 -2.19 4.21 -4.39
C GLU A 74 -2.29 5.74 -4.50
N ILE A 75 -1.77 6.48 -3.51
CA ILE A 75 -1.87 7.94 -3.53
C ILE A 75 -1.03 8.54 -4.66
N ASN A 76 0.19 8.03 -4.90
CA ASN A 76 1.00 8.53 -6.01
C ASN A 76 0.43 8.18 -7.39
N ASN A 77 -0.41 7.13 -7.49
CA ASN A 77 -1.02 6.72 -8.76
C ASN A 77 -2.40 7.36 -9.02
N GLY A 78 -3.21 7.54 -7.97
CA GLY A 78 -4.60 8.00 -8.12
C GLY A 78 -5.21 8.66 -6.88
N GLY A 79 -4.37 9.09 -5.93
CA GLY A 79 -4.80 9.80 -4.72
C GLY A 79 -5.58 8.96 -3.71
N PHE A 80 -6.13 9.62 -2.69
CA PHE A 80 -6.96 8.97 -1.67
C PHE A 80 -8.19 8.27 -2.25
N ASN A 81 -8.73 8.76 -3.36
CA ASN A 81 -9.81 8.10 -4.09
C ASN A 81 -9.44 6.66 -4.47
N GLN A 82 -8.29 6.50 -5.11
CA GLN A 82 -7.81 5.17 -5.51
C GLN A 82 -7.49 4.31 -4.29
N TYR A 83 -6.85 4.89 -3.26
CA TYR A 83 -6.53 4.19 -2.01
C TYR A 83 -7.76 3.57 -1.35
N PHE A 84 -8.82 4.35 -1.16
CA PHE A 84 -10.04 3.85 -0.53
C PHE A 84 -10.87 2.94 -1.45
N PHE A 85 -10.84 3.14 -2.77
CA PHE A 85 -11.58 2.29 -3.70
C PHE A 85 -10.97 0.90 -3.89
N ASN A 86 -9.64 0.79 -3.79
CA ASN A 86 -8.89 -0.45 -3.96
C ASN A 86 -8.75 -1.24 -2.65
N SER A 87 -8.22 -2.47 -2.75
CA SER A 87 -7.99 -3.36 -1.60
C SER A 87 -7.01 -2.78 -0.58
N SER A 88 -6.14 -1.84 -0.97
CA SER A 88 -5.30 -1.09 -0.03
C SER A 88 -6.09 -0.38 1.08
N GLY A 89 -7.34 0.02 0.79
CA GLY A 89 -8.27 0.59 1.76
C GLY A 89 -8.70 -0.35 2.88
N ASP A 90 -8.55 -1.67 2.71
CA ASP A 90 -8.83 -2.70 3.75
C ASP A 90 -7.93 -2.49 4.99
N PHE A 91 -6.82 -1.78 4.81
CA PHE A 91 -5.81 -1.58 5.83
C PHE A 91 -5.81 -0.15 6.42
N ALA A 92 -6.75 0.73 6.04
CA ALA A 92 -6.70 2.17 6.36
C ALA A 92 -6.33 2.50 7.81
N HIS A 93 -7.02 1.90 8.78
CA HIS A 93 -6.76 2.14 10.20
C HIS A 93 -5.42 1.56 10.67
N LYS A 94 -5.04 0.40 10.14
CA LYS A 94 -3.77 -0.26 10.43
C LYS A 94 -2.60 0.54 9.85
N THR A 95 -2.79 1.17 8.69
CA THR A 95 -1.82 2.08 8.06
C THR A 95 -1.58 3.31 8.93
N VAL A 96 -2.61 3.93 9.54
CA VAL A 96 -2.40 5.05 10.49
C VAL A 96 -1.48 4.63 11.65
N GLN A 97 -1.74 3.46 12.25
CA GLN A 97 -0.91 2.94 13.34
C GLN A 97 0.52 2.62 12.89
N SER A 98 0.68 2.07 11.68
CA SER A 98 1.98 1.77 11.10
C SER A 98 2.81 3.04 10.85
N LEU A 99 2.20 4.08 10.27
CA LEU A 99 2.85 5.38 10.06
C LEU A 99 3.31 5.99 11.39
N GLN A 100 2.49 5.94 12.42
CA GLN A 100 2.87 6.38 13.77
C GLN A 100 4.04 5.55 14.33
N THR A 101 4.04 4.24 14.10
CA THR A 101 5.10 3.32 14.56
C THR A 101 6.46 3.66 13.95
N ILE A 102 6.50 4.06 12.68
CA ILE A 102 7.74 4.49 12.01
C ILE A 102 8.08 5.96 12.27
N GLY A 103 7.23 6.71 12.95
CA GLY A 103 7.43 8.13 13.25
C GLY A 103 6.92 9.11 12.19
N ALA A 104 6.25 8.63 11.14
CA ALA A 104 5.65 9.42 10.07
C ALA A 104 4.33 10.09 10.51
N ASN A 105 4.42 10.95 11.52
CA ASN A 105 3.27 11.54 12.21
C ASN A 105 2.50 12.55 11.34
N LYS A 106 3.16 13.24 10.40
CA LYS A 106 2.49 14.16 9.48
C LYS A 106 1.66 13.36 8.48
N THR A 107 2.24 12.33 7.88
CA THR A 107 1.55 11.42 6.96
C THR A 107 0.40 10.71 7.66
N ALA A 108 0.59 10.23 8.89
CA ALA A 108 -0.48 9.63 9.69
C ALA A 108 -1.66 10.60 9.91
N ALA A 109 -1.36 11.87 10.21
CA ALA A 109 -2.39 12.89 10.39
C ALA A 109 -3.11 13.26 9.08
N ILE A 110 -2.44 13.15 7.93
CA ILE A 110 -3.07 13.34 6.61
C ILE A 110 -4.05 12.19 6.36
N LEU A 111 -3.61 10.93 6.50
CA LEU A 111 -4.47 9.77 6.31
C LEU A 111 -5.66 9.78 7.28
N GLN A 112 -5.45 10.14 8.56
CA GLN A 112 -6.56 10.25 9.52
C GLN A 112 -7.62 11.25 9.07
N LYS A 113 -7.23 12.42 8.54
CA LYS A 113 -8.18 13.40 8.01
C LYS A 113 -8.94 12.90 6.79
N ALA A 114 -8.31 12.06 5.98
CA ALA A 114 -8.95 11.41 4.85
C ALA A 114 -9.99 10.38 5.33
N ILE A 115 -9.65 9.58 6.36
CA ILE A 115 -10.55 8.65 7.05
C ILE A 115 -11.73 9.36 7.70
N ASP A 116 -11.53 10.57 8.24
CA ASP A 116 -12.59 11.36 8.89
C ASP A 116 -13.72 11.79 7.95
N GLN A 117 -13.57 11.57 6.63
CA GLN A 117 -14.66 11.77 5.66
C GLN A 117 -15.65 10.60 5.64
N PHE A 118 -15.28 9.44 6.18
CA PHE A 118 -16.18 8.30 6.32
C PHE A 118 -17.14 8.49 7.50
N PRO A 119 -18.35 7.90 7.45
CA PRO A 119 -19.27 7.91 8.58
C PRO A 119 -18.60 7.39 9.86
N ASN A 120 -18.66 8.22 10.92
CA ASN A 120 -18.06 7.94 12.22
C ASN A 120 -16.53 7.74 12.21
N SER A 121 -15.82 8.22 11.17
CA SER A 121 -14.41 7.95 10.93
C SER A 121 -14.09 6.45 10.83
N ILE A 122 -15.01 5.64 10.27
CA ILE A 122 -14.83 4.19 10.11
C ILE A 122 -14.82 3.85 8.62
N VAL A 123 -13.64 3.43 8.14
CA VAL A 123 -13.47 2.75 6.86
C VAL A 123 -13.72 1.24 7.03
N PRO A 124 -14.72 0.64 6.35
CA PRO A 124 -14.93 -0.81 6.37
C PRO A 124 -13.74 -1.55 5.74
N GLU A 125 -13.36 -2.70 6.30
CA GLU A 125 -12.35 -3.58 5.70
C GLU A 125 -12.92 -4.34 4.50
N ASP A 126 -14.22 -4.66 4.51
CA ASP A 126 -14.89 -5.25 3.34
C ASP A 126 -14.95 -4.23 2.20
N ARG A 127 -14.35 -4.59 1.07
CA ARG A 127 -14.23 -3.70 -0.09
C ARG A 127 -15.59 -3.31 -0.68
N THR A 128 -16.54 -4.24 -0.74
CA THR A 128 -17.86 -3.96 -1.31
C THR A 128 -18.62 -2.98 -0.42
N GLU A 129 -18.67 -3.23 0.90
CA GLU A 129 -19.27 -2.29 1.85
C GLU A 129 -18.62 -0.91 1.78
N ARG A 130 -17.30 -0.85 1.70
CA ARG A 130 -16.56 0.40 1.58
C ARG A 130 -16.91 1.15 0.30
N GLN A 131 -16.99 0.45 -0.84
CA GLN A 131 -17.36 1.05 -2.12
C GLN A 131 -18.79 1.62 -2.12
N ASP A 132 -19.75 0.93 -1.49
CA ASP A 132 -21.12 1.42 -1.33
C ASP A 132 -21.17 2.73 -0.51
N ILE A 133 -20.28 2.88 0.47
CA ILE A 133 -20.14 4.14 1.24
C ILE A 133 -19.48 5.23 0.37
N LEU A 134 -18.44 4.87 -0.39
CA LEU A 134 -17.74 5.81 -1.27
C LEU A 134 -18.72 6.49 -2.24
N GLU A 135 -19.61 5.73 -2.88
CA GLU A 135 -20.64 6.27 -3.78
C GLU A 135 -21.51 7.37 -3.13
N GLN A 136 -21.68 7.31 -1.80
CA GLN A 136 -22.51 8.26 -1.05
C GLN A 136 -21.74 9.50 -0.60
N ILE A 137 -20.44 9.38 -0.32
CA ILE A 137 -19.63 10.47 0.23
C ILE A 137 -18.75 11.18 -0.79
N GLN A 138 -18.44 10.52 -1.92
CA GLN A 138 -17.38 10.91 -2.85
C GLN A 138 -17.48 12.37 -3.31
N GLU A 139 -18.66 12.86 -3.71
CA GLU A 139 -18.84 14.24 -4.17
C GLU A 139 -18.35 15.28 -3.15
N THR A 140 -18.56 15.01 -1.86
CA THR A 140 -18.13 15.89 -0.77
C THR A 140 -16.71 15.58 -0.29
N ALA A 141 -16.34 14.31 -0.23
CA ALA A 141 -15.05 13.85 0.26
C ALA A 141 -13.91 14.22 -0.69
N ASP A 142 -14.16 14.20 -2.00
CA ASP A 142 -13.16 14.51 -3.05
C ASP A 142 -12.55 15.90 -2.86
N LEU A 143 -13.35 16.91 -2.51
CA LEU A 143 -12.86 18.27 -2.26
C LEU A 143 -11.81 18.32 -1.13
N VAL A 144 -11.98 17.47 -0.12
CA VAL A 144 -11.04 17.34 1.00
C VAL A 144 -9.85 16.49 0.58
N TRP A 145 -10.09 15.34 -0.05
CA TRP A 145 -9.07 14.40 -0.49
C TRP A 145 -8.09 15.01 -1.49
N GLU A 146 -8.55 15.79 -2.48
CA GLU A 146 -7.67 16.51 -3.40
C GLU A 146 -6.69 17.43 -2.66
N THR A 147 -7.17 18.12 -1.62
CA THR A 147 -6.31 18.97 -0.79
C THR A 147 -5.32 18.15 0.05
N LEU A 148 -5.72 16.96 0.49
CA LEU A 148 -4.86 16.06 1.26
C LEU A 148 -3.83 15.36 0.38
N ASP A 149 -4.15 15.02 -0.87
CA ASP A 149 -3.20 14.49 -1.87
C ASP A 149 -2.06 15.50 -2.08
N GLN A 150 -2.38 16.79 -2.26
CA GLN A 150 -1.35 17.83 -2.39
C GLN A 150 -0.45 17.95 -1.15
N LYS A 151 -1.02 17.73 0.05
CA LYS A 151 -0.23 17.70 1.30
C LYS A 151 0.59 16.43 1.43
N PHE A 152 0.13 15.31 0.91
CA PHE A 152 0.90 14.08 0.87
C PHE A 152 2.14 14.27 -0.03
N PHE A 153 1.97 14.90 -1.19
CA PHE A 153 3.05 15.16 -2.14
C PHE A 153 4.10 16.17 -1.66
N SER A 154 3.89 16.86 -0.54
CA SER A 154 4.95 17.67 0.07
C SER A 154 6.01 16.82 0.77
N TYR A 155 5.71 15.55 1.07
CA TYR A 155 6.60 14.60 1.74
C TYR A 155 7.30 15.21 2.98
N GLU A 156 6.50 15.81 3.88
CA GLU A 156 7.02 16.35 5.15
C GLU A 156 7.69 15.28 6.02
N ASP A 157 7.24 14.03 5.92
CA ASP A 157 7.93 12.86 6.46
C ASP A 157 8.66 12.13 5.32
N ASP A 158 9.95 11.84 5.48
CA ASP A 158 10.73 11.04 4.53
C ASP A 158 10.41 9.55 4.70
N LEU A 159 9.33 9.11 4.04
CA LEU A 159 8.80 7.75 4.15
C LEU A 159 9.83 6.69 3.73
N ASN A 160 10.66 6.95 2.73
CA ASN A 160 11.70 6.01 2.31
C ASN A 160 12.73 5.80 3.41
N THR A 161 13.28 6.87 3.98
CA THR A 161 14.25 6.77 5.07
C THR A 161 13.63 6.10 6.30
N LEU A 162 12.42 6.50 6.70
CA LEU A 162 11.74 5.94 7.88
C LEU A 162 11.43 4.44 7.72
N ASN A 163 10.93 4.01 6.56
CA ASN A 163 10.67 2.60 6.30
C ASN A 163 11.96 1.78 6.26
N ILE A 164 13.05 2.27 5.63
CA ILE A 164 14.34 1.55 5.65
C ILE A 164 14.89 1.45 7.08
N GLU A 165 14.81 2.50 7.89
CA GLU A 165 15.23 2.43 9.29
C GLU A 165 14.40 1.41 10.09
N PHE A 166 13.09 1.35 9.82
CA PHE A 166 12.21 0.37 10.43
C PHE A 166 12.62 -1.07 10.06
N VAL A 167 12.93 -1.33 8.78
CA VAL A 167 13.43 -2.64 8.33
C VAL A 167 14.79 -2.95 8.99
N ARG A 168 15.74 -2.00 9.05
CA ARG A 168 17.04 -2.18 9.73
C ARG A 168 16.88 -2.59 11.19
N LYS A 169 15.98 -1.93 11.92
CA LYS A 169 15.73 -2.19 13.36
C LYS A 169 15.07 -3.55 13.60
N ASN A 170 14.38 -4.11 12.60
CA ASN A 170 13.59 -5.33 12.70
C ASN A 170 14.06 -6.45 11.76
N LYS A 171 15.35 -6.45 11.37
CA LYS A 171 15.84 -7.32 10.29
C LYS A 171 15.59 -8.81 10.48
N ASP A 172 15.45 -9.28 11.73
CA ASP A 172 15.16 -10.68 12.05
C ASP A 172 13.69 -11.07 11.82
N LYS A 173 12.84 -10.10 11.47
CA LYS A 173 11.42 -10.24 11.16
C LYS A 173 11.11 -10.09 9.67
N PHE A 174 12.12 -9.77 8.85
CA PHE A 174 12.02 -9.61 7.40
C PHE A 174 12.75 -10.74 6.69
#